data_AF-A0A1F9MCD4-F1
#
_entry.id   AF-A0A1F9MCD4-F1
#
_cell.length_a   1.000
_cell.length_b   1.000
_cell.length_c   1.000
_cell.angle_alpha   90.00
_cell.angle_beta   90.00
_cell.angle_gamma   90.00
#
_symmetry.space_group_name_H-M   'P 1'
#
loop_
_entity.id
_entity.type
_entity.pdbx_description
1 polymer ?
#
loop_
_entity_poly.entity_id
_entity_poly.type
_entity_poly.pdbx_seq_one_letter_code
_entity_poly.pdbx_strand_id
1 'polypeptide(L)'
;MFLHNLVIFVAHLRLKYRASLRQGGEVRFTAFERVQHLLLLSSFLALVVSGFALAYPRSWWAGTLQELGFVESVRSATHYVAALVLLLVSLIQGWYMVLYRRGRREALAILPRGEDLRYFLALMRYYLELRGARPAWHGRYDYTEKLEYLALIWGTLIMALSGFVLWFPERFLTFLPSWSFEVAEVVHFYEAWLATLSIAVWHWYFAVFSPRHYPLNMSIVHGLEASGDEDENHG
;
A
#
# COMPACT_ATOMS: atom_id res chain seq x y z
N MET A 1 -6.26 -30.99 1.94
CA MET A 1 -7.14 -29.81 2.09
C MET A 1 -6.46 -28.52 1.66
N PHE A 2 -5.34 -28.10 2.24
CA PHE A 2 -4.64 -26.87 1.84
C PHE A 2 -4.25 -26.84 0.35
N LEU A 3 -3.57 -27.87 -0.15
CA LEU A 3 -3.17 -27.95 -1.56
C LEU A 3 -4.38 -27.91 -2.52
N HIS A 4 -5.48 -28.59 -2.16
CA HIS A 4 -6.71 -28.59 -2.93
C HIS A 4 -7.30 -27.17 -3.05
N ASN A 5 -7.43 -26.46 -1.93
CA ASN A 5 -7.94 -25.08 -1.92
C ASN A 5 -7.01 -24.12 -2.66
N LEU A 6 -5.69 -24.29 -2.54
CA LEU A 6 -4.71 -23.48 -3.25
C LEU A 6 -4.84 -23.67 -4.77
N VAL A 7 -4.97 -24.91 -5.24
CA VAL A 7 -5.18 -25.21 -6.67
C VAL A 7 -6.48 -24.57 -7.18
N ILE A 8 -7.58 -24.67 -6.43
CA ILE A 8 -8.85 -24.03 -6.78
C ILE A 8 -8.71 -22.51 -6.85
N PHE A 9 -8.07 -21.90 -5.86
CA PHE A 9 -7.86 -20.46 -5.79
C PHE A 9 -7.04 -19.97 -7.00
N VAL A 10 -5.94 -20.67 -7.32
CA VAL A 10 -5.10 -20.37 -8.49
C VAL A 10 -5.89 -20.53 -9.80
N ALA A 11 -6.76 -21.54 -9.90
CA ALA A 11 -7.61 -21.72 -11.05
C ALA A 11 -8.59 -20.54 -11.23
N HIS A 12 -9.24 -20.08 -10.16
CA HIS A 12 -10.13 -18.91 -10.18
C HIS A 12 -9.39 -17.63 -10.58
N LEU A 13 -8.18 -17.41 -10.05
CA LEU A 13 -7.33 -16.29 -10.46
C LEU A 13 -7.03 -16.32 -11.97
N ARG A 14 -6.64 -17.47 -12.50
CA ARG A 14 -6.35 -17.63 -13.93
C ARG A 14 -7.58 -17.42 -14.81
N LEU A 15 -8.75 -17.92 -14.39
CA LEU A 15 -10.00 -17.73 -15.11
C LEU A 15 -10.41 -16.27 -15.14
N LYS A 16 -10.38 -15.60 -13.99
CA LYS A 16 -10.70 -14.17 -13.88
C LYS A 16 -9.74 -13.30 -14.71
N TYR A 17 -8.44 -13.60 -14.67
CA TYR A 17 -7.44 -12.93 -15.51
C TYR A 17 -7.72 -13.09 -17.02
N ARG A 18 -8.08 -14.30 -17.46
CA ARG A 18 -8.43 -14.53 -18.88
C ARG A 18 -9.73 -13.83 -19.27
N ALA A 19 -10.70 -13.77 -18.36
CA ALA A 19 -11.97 -13.09 -18.58
C ALA A 19 -11.78 -11.57 -18.70
N SER A 20 -10.99 -10.95 -17.83
CA SER A 20 -10.72 -9.50 -17.87
C SER A 20 -9.96 -9.10 -19.13
N LEU A 21 -9.00 -9.91 -19.59
CA LEU A 21 -8.33 -9.66 -20.87
C LEU A 21 -9.27 -9.76 -22.08
N ARG A 22 -10.27 -10.64 -22.04
CA ARG A 22 -11.24 -10.81 -23.12
C ARG A 22 -12.27 -9.68 -23.18
N GLN A 23 -12.65 -9.14 -22.03
CA GLN A 23 -13.55 -7.99 -21.96
C GLN A 23 -12.92 -6.73 -22.57
N GLY A 24 -11.57 -6.66 -22.61
CA GLY A 24 -10.88 -5.45 -23.00
C GLY A 24 -11.11 -4.33 -21.98
N GLY A 25 -10.66 -3.13 -22.29
CA GLY A 25 -10.81 -2.00 -21.38
C GLY A 25 -9.81 -0.90 -21.66
N GLU A 26 -10.02 0.24 -21.01
CA GLU A 26 -9.06 1.34 -21.04
C GLU A 26 -7.87 1.05 -20.12
N VAL A 27 -6.74 1.73 -20.37
CA VAL A 27 -5.53 1.57 -19.58
C VAL A 27 -5.66 2.34 -18.27
N ARG A 28 -6.09 1.66 -17.20
CA ARG A 28 -6.07 2.19 -15.83
C ARG A 28 -4.64 2.42 -15.36
N PHE A 29 -3.78 1.39 -15.42
CA PHE A 29 -2.38 1.44 -14.95
C PHE A 29 -1.36 1.04 -16.02
N THR A 30 -0.34 1.86 -16.21
CA THR A 30 0.78 1.55 -17.11
C THR A 30 1.65 0.42 -16.57
N ALA A 31 2.52 -0.14 -17.42
CA ALA A 31 3.55 -1.07 -16.96
C ALA A 31 4.48 -0.45 -15.90
N PHE A 32 4.83 0.83 -16.05
CA PHE A 32 5.66 1.56 -15.10
C PHE A 32 5.01 1.66 -13.72
N GLU A 33 3.74 2.09 -13.65
CA GLU A 33 2.98 2.20 -12.40
C GLU A 33 2.84 0.85 -11.69
N ARG A 34 2.60 -0.23 -12.44
CA ARG A 34 2.51 -1.60 -11.89
C ARG A 34 3.85 -2.10 -11.35
N VAL A 35 4.95 -1.85 -12.05
CA VAL A 35 6.29 -2.25 -11.59
C VAL A 35 6.67 -1.46 -10.33
N GLN A 36 6.40 -0.16 -10.28
CA GLN A 36 6.62 0.63 -9.07
C GLN A 36 5.80 0.10 -7.90
N HIS A 37 4.52 -0.22 -8.11
CA HIS A 37 3.68 -0.80 -7.07
C HIS A 37 4.24 -2.14 -6.56
N LEU A 38 4.72 -3.02 -7.46
CA LEU A 38 5.32 -4.29 -7.07
C LEU A 38 6.60 -4.09 -6.24
N LEU A 39 7.47 -3.15 -6.63
CA LEU A 39 8.68 -2.80 -5.88
C LEU A 39 8.32 -2.18 -4.52
N LEU A 40 7.31 -1.32 -4.46
CA LEU A 40 6.82 -0.72 -3.22
C LEU A 40 6.26 -1.80 -2.28
N LEU A 41 5.41 -2.69 -2.77
CA LEU A 41 4.82 -3.76 -1.97
C LEU A 41 5.89 -4.73 -1.44
N SER A 42 6.81 -5.18 -2.31
CA SER A 42 7.85 -6.12 -1.91
C SER A 42 8.85 -5.53 -0.91
N SER A 43 9.28 -4.28 -1.12
CA SER A 43 10.13 -3.58 -0.15
C SER A 43 9.41 -3.30 1.17
N PHE A 44 8.14 -2.90 1.13
CA PHE A 44 7.32 -2.73 2.34
C PHE A 44 7.21 -4.03 3.15
N LEU A 45 6.88 -5.16 2.49
CA LEU A 45 6.79 -6.46 3.18
C LEU A 45 8.15 -6.87 3.79
N ALA A 46 9.25 -6.64 3.07
CA ALA A 46 10.59 -6.89 3.59
C ALA A 46 10.91 -6.02 4.81
N LEU A 47 10.52 -4.74 4.80
CA LEU A 47 10.67 -3.81 5.93
C LEU A 47 9.87 -4.25 7.15
N VAL A 48 8.61 -4.64 6.96
CA VAL A 48 7.74 -5.14 8.03
C VAL A 48 8.33 -6.39 8.68
N VAL A 49 8.70 -7.40 7.88
CA VAL A 49 9.26 -8.66 8.39
C VAL A 49 10.59 -8.44 9.09
N SER A 50 11.52 -7.71 8.47
CA SER A 50 12.84 -7.44 9.05
C SER A 50 12.74 -6.54 10.29
N GLY A 51 11.92 -5.48 10.24
CA GLY A 51 11.75 -4.51 11.32
C GLY A 51 11.13 -5.13 12.57
N PHE A 52 10.03 -5.88 12.43
CA PHE A 52 9.45 -6.58 13.59
C PHE A 52 10.33 -7.71 14.11
N ALA A 53 11.15 -8.35 13.25
CA ALA A 53 12.10 -9.36 13.69
C ALA A 53 13.31 -8.75 14.44
N LEU A 54 13.64 -7.49 14.18
CA LEU A 54 14.62 -6.71 14.94
C LEU A 54 14.03 -6.21 16.27
N ALA A 55 12.78 -5.74 16.27
CA ALA A 55 12.10 -5.28 17.48
C ALA A 55 11.78 -6.43 18.46
N TYR A 56 11.43 -7.61 17.93
CA TYR A 56 11.05 -8.78 18.72
C TYR A 56 11.89 -10.02 18.36
N PRO A 57 13.22 -10.01 18.61
CA PRO A 57 14.13 -11.05 18.14
C PRO A 57 13.87 -12.41 18.80
N ARG A 58 13.27 -12.42 20.00
CA ARG A 58 12.93 -13.63 20.77
C ARG A 58 11.53 -14.17 20.51
N SER A 59 10.78 -13.58 19.59
CA SER A 59 9.46 -14.11 19.19
C SER A 59 9.62 -15.46 18.47
N TRP A 60 8.63 -16.33 18.58
CA TRP A 60 8.71 -17.70 18.02
C TRP A 60 9.04 -17.70 16.52
N TRP A 61 8.41 -16.81 15.75
CA TRP A 61 8.61 -16.71 14.30
C TRP A 61 9.97 -16.10 13.93
N ALA A 62 10.45 -15.11 14.69
CA ALA A 62 11.79 -14.56 14.51
C ALA A 62 12.86 -15.60 14.87
N GLY A 63 12.62 -16.44 15.88
CA GLY A 63 13.46 -17.60 16.21
C GLY A 63 13.55 -18.59 15.04
N THR A 64 12.41 -18.99 14.46
CA THR A 64 12.39 -19.87 13.29
C THR A 64 13.13 -19.25 12.10
N LEU A 65 12.94 -17.96 11.83
CA LEU A 65 13.70 -17.28 10.76
C LEU A 65 15.21 -17.28 11.04
N GLN A 66 15.61 -17.13 12.31
CA GLN A 66 17.02 -17.21 12.72
C GLN A 66 17.64 -18.57 12.37
N GLU A 67 16.94 -19.65 12.70
CA GLU A 67 17.36 -21.03 12.42
C GLU A 67 17.51 -21.28 10.91
N LEU A 68 16.71 -20.58 10.10
CA LEU A 68 16.80 -20.60 8.63
C LEU A 68 17.89 -19.67 8.06
N GLY A 69 18.74 -19.08 8.90
CA GLY A 69 19.86 -18.22 8.50
C GLY A 69 19.52 -16.73 8.42
N PHE A 70 18.29 -16.32 8.76
CA PHE A 70 17.90 -14.91 8.88
C PHE A 70 18.31 -14.37 10.25
N VAL A 71 19.62 -14.39 10.51
CA VAL A 71 20.25 -13.86 11.73
C VAL A 71 20.20 -12.34 11.75
N GLU A 72 20.52 -11.73 12.89
CA GLU A 72 20.41 -10.29 13.11
C GLU A 72 21.11 -9.43 12.04
N SER A 73 22.33 -9.81 11.62
CA SER A 73 23.06 -9.10 10.56
C SER A 73 22.31 -9.14 9.22
N VAL A 74 21.68 -10.27 8.88
CA VAL A 74 20.89 -10.42 7.65
C VAL A 74 19.57 -9.64 7.76
N ARG A 75 18.92 -9.65 8.94
CA ARG A 75 17.72 -8.83 9.21
C ARG A 75 17.99 -7.35 9.01
N SER A 76 19.05 -6.86 9.64
CA SER A 76 19.47 -5.46 9.56
C SER A 76 19.83 -5.07 8.12
N ALA A 77 20.63 -5.87 7.42
CA ALA A 77 20.98 -5.63 6.03
C ALA A 77 19.74 -5.61 5.12
N THR A 78 18.82 -6.56 5.32
CA THR A 78 17.55 -6.63 4.56
C THR A 78 16.70 -5.40 4.82
N HIS A 79 16.60 -4.95 6.07
CA HIS A 79 15.86 -3.75 6.45
C HIS A 79 16.41 -2.51 5.74
N TYR A 80 17.74 -2.31 5.77
CA TYR A 80 18.38 -1.18 5.10
C TYR A 80 18.24 -1.22 3.57
N VAL A 81 18.46 -2.37 2.94
CA VAL A 81 18.30 -2.51 1.48
C VAL A 81 16.85 -2.26 1.08
N ALA A 82 15.89 -2.82 1.81
CA ALA A 82 14.47 -2.60 1.54
C ALA A 82 14.07 -1.13 1.76
N ALA A 83 14.63 -0.46 2.79
CA ALA A 83 14.42 0.97 3.02
C ALA A 83 14.90 1.81 1.84
N LEU A 84 16.12 1.54 1.34
CA LEU A 84 16.67 2.24 0.18
C LEU A 84 15.81 2.01 -1.08
N VAL A 85 15.37 0.78 -1.34
CA VAL A 85 14.48 0.48 -2.47
C VAL A 85 13.18 1.25 -2.35
N LEU A 86 12.53 1.23 -1.18
CA LEU A 86 11.27 1.95 -0.96
C LEU A 86 11.46 3.46 -1.14
N LEU A 87 12.51 4.03 -0.55
CA LEU A 87 12.83 5.45 -0.72
C LEU A 87 13.07 5.81 -2.19
N LEU A 88 13.86 5.03 -2.92
CA LEU A 88 14.12 5.27 -4.34
C LEU A 88 12.84 5.19 -5.16
N VAL A 89 11.99 4.19 -4.96
CA VAL A 89 10.71 4.05 -5.66
C VAL A 89 9.80 5.24 -5.35
N SER A 90 9.70 5.64 -4.09
CA SER A 90 8.90 6.79 -3.66
C SER A 90 9.41 8.10 -4.25
N LEU A 91 10.73 8.30 -4.32
CA LEU A 91 11.32 9.47 -4.98
C LEU A 91 11.04 9.45 -6.47
N ILE A 92 11.29 8.34 -7.17
CA ILE A 92 10.98 8.19 -8.60
C ILE A 92 9.50 8.49 -8.86
N GLN A 93 8.59 8.02 -7.99
CA GLN A 93 7.17 8.30 -8.08
C GLN A 93 6.86 9.79 -7.87
N GLY A 94 7.45 10.44 -6.87
CA GLY A 94 7.33 11.88 -6.67
C GLY A 94 7.80 12.68 -7.89
N TRP A 95 8.95 12.30 -8.46
CA TRP A 95 9.46 12.89 -9.71
C TRP A 95 8.52 12.66 -10.90
N TYR A 96 7.98 11.44 -11.03
CA TYR A 96 6.98 11.12 -12.05
C TYR A 96 5.74 12.02 -11.93
N MET A 97 5.24 12.19 -10.70
CA MET A 97 4.07 13.02 -10.39
C MET A 97 4.27 14.51 -10.69
N VAL A 98 5.49 15.03 -10.56
CA VAL A 98 5.78 16.45 -10.83
C VAL A 98 6.13 16.70 -12.30
N LEU A 99 6.99 15.86 -12.89
CA LEU A 99 7.57 16.14 -14.21
C LEU A 99 6.71 15.67 -15.38
N TYR A 100 5.98 14.56 -15.23
CA TYR A 100 5.25 13.95 -16.34
C TYR A 100 3.79 14.39 -16.38
N ARG A 101 3.25 14.60 -17.60
CA ARG A 101 1.87 15.04 -17.79
C ARG A 101 0.85 14.07 -17.17
N ARG A 102 1.04 12.76 -17.34
CA ARG A 102 0.18 11.73 -16.74
C ARG A 102 0.30 11.76 -15.21
N GLY A 103 1.52 11.71 -14.68
CA GLY A 103 1.78 11.79 -13.25
C GLY A 103 1.13 13.01 -12.57
N ARG A 104 1.21 14.20 -13.18
CA ARG A 104 0.53 15.40 -12.68
C ARG A 104 -0.99 15.27 -12.64
N ARG A 105 -1.58 14.63 -13.66
CA ARG A 105 -3.04 14.37 -13.68
C ARG A 105 -3.44 13.43 -12.56
N GLU A 106 -2.67 12.35 -12.34
CA GLU A 106 -2.92 11.42 -11.23
C GLU A 106 -2.77 12.11 -9.87
N ALA A 107 -1.72 12.90 -9.67
CA ALA A 107 -1.51 13.64 -8.43
C ALA A 107 -2.68 14.59 -8.13
N LEU A 108 -3.18 15.32 -9.13
CA LEU A 108 -4.34 16.21 -8.98
C LEU A 108 -5.66 15.44 -8.75
N ALA A 109 -5.77 14.22 -9.26
CA ALA A 109 -6.93 13.35 -9.03
C ALA A 109 -6.96 12.78 -7.62
N ILE A 110 -5.80 12.58 -6.99
CA ILE A 110 -5.66 12.03 -5.63
C ILE A 110 -5.97 13.08 -4.54
N LEU A 111 -5.85 14.38 -4.85
CA LEU A 111 -6.10 15.43 -3.87
C LEU A 111 -7.55 15.37 -3.31
N PRO A 112 -7.72 15.30 -1.98
CA PRO A 112 -9.04 15.33 -1.37
C PRO A 112 -9.79 16.62 -1.68
N ARG A 113 -11.09 16.50 -1.92
CA ARG A 113 -12.03 17.60 -2.20
C ARG A 113 -13.19 17.51 -1.21
N GLY A 114 -13.92 18.62 -1.02
CA GLY A 114 -15.10 18.62 -0.16
C GLY A 114 -16.20 17.64 -0.61
N GLU A 115 -16.21 17.27 -1.90
CA GLU A 115 -17.09 16.26 -2.48
C GLU A 115 -16.84 14.86 -1.90
N ASP A 116 -15.59 14.51 -1.58
CA ASP A 116 -15.22 13.22 -1.00
C ASP A 116 -15.92 12.98 0.33
N LEU A 117 -15.99 14.02 1.19
CA LEU A 117 -16.68 13.94 2.48
C LEU A 117 -18.19 13.77 2.29
N ARG A 118 -18.79 14.51 1.34
CA ARG A 118 -20.23 14.38 1.04
C ARG A 118 -20.55 12.97 0.52
N TYR A 119 -19.69 12.43 -0.34
CA TYR A 119 -19.83 11.09 -0.86
C TYR A 119 -19.69 10.03 0.24
N PHE A 120 -18.66 10.14 1.10
CA PHE A 120 -18.50 9.28 2.28
C PHE A 120 -19.77 9.25 3.14
N LEU A 121 -20.29 10.42 3.53
CA LEU A 121 -21.49 10.49 4.36
C LEU A 121 -22.72 9.88 3.66
N ALA A 122 -22.89 10.13 2.36
CA ALA A 122 -23.97 9.53 1.59
C ALA A 122 -23.84 8.01 1.49
N LEU A 123 -22.62 7.50 1.32
CA LEU A 123 -22.33 6.09 1.19
C LEU A 123 -22.51 5.35 2.52
N MET A 124 -22.07 5.94 3.64
CA MET A 124 -22.32 5.38 4.97
C MET A 124 -23.81 5.35 5.29
N ARG A 125 -24.56 6.40 4.95
CA ARG A 125 -26.03 6.39 5.10
C ARG A 125 -26.70 5.31 4.26
N TYR A 126 -26.18 5.03 3.06
CA TYR A 126 -26.66 3.92 2.23
C TYR A 126 -26.38 2.56 2.88
N TYR A 127 -25.15 2.31 3.33
CA TYR A 127 -24.80 1.05 4.00
C TYR A 127 -25.48 0.85 5.37
N LEU A 128 -25.85 1.93 6.04
CA LEU A 128 -26.67 1.91 7.25
C LEU A 128 -28.18 1.86 6.95
N GLU A 129 -28.57 1.68 5.68
CA GLU A 129 -29.96 1.60 5.21
C GLU A 129 -30.81 2.85 5.52
N LEU A 130 -30.17 3.99 5.78
CA LEU A 130 -30.80 5.29 6.04
C LEU A 130 -31.18 6.04 4.75
N ARG A 131 -30.85 5.49 3.58
CA ARG A 131 -31.16 6.05 2.25
C ARG A 131 -31.34 4.90 1.24
N GLY A 132 -32.37 4.99 0.40
CA GLY A 132 -32.74 3.90 -0.53
C GLY A 132 -31.89 3.76 -1.79
N ALA A 133 -31.14 4.79 -2.20
CA ALA A 133 -30.30 4.75 -3.41
C ALA A 133 -28.82 4.87 -3.05
N ARG A 134 -27.99 4.01 -3.65
CA ARG A 134 -26.53 4.08 -3.57
C ARG A 134 -26.06 5.38 -4.26
N PRO A 135 -25.19 6.18 -3.63
CA PRO A 135 -24.66 7.37 -4.29
C PRO A 135 -23.71 7.01 -5.43
N ALA A 136 -23.80 7.77 -6.51
CA ALA A 136 -22.82 7.82 -7.59
C ALA A 136 -21.53 8.53 -7.15
N TRP A 137 -20.37 8.11 -7.65
CA TRP A 137 -19.13 8.88 -7.56
C TRP A 137 -18.52 8.98 -8.94
N HIS A 138 -18.30 10.16 -9.52
CA HIS A 138 -17.77 10.28 -10.90
C HIS A 138 -16.25 10.55 -10.99
N GLY A 139 -15.53 10.46 -9.87
CA GLY A 139 -14.10 10.76 -9.82
C GLY A 139 -13.24 9.52 -10.09
N ARG A 140 -12.08 9.72 -10.72
CA ARG A 140 -11.11 8.64 -11.03
C ARG A 140 -10.71 7.79 -9.81
N TYR A 141 -10.58 8.43 -8.66
CA TYR A 141 -10.32 7.78 -7.37
C TYR A 141 -11.42 8.16 -6.41
N ASP A 142 -11.93 7.20 -5.65
CA ASP A 142 -12.86 7.47 -4.56
C ASP A 142 -12.14 7.96 -3.29
N TYR A 143 -12.90 8.30 -2.25
CA TYR A 143 -12.32 8.80 -1.01
C TYR A 143 -11.44 7.75 -0.30
N THR A 144 -11.72 6.44 -0.46
CA THR A 144 -10.93 5.41 0.22
C THR A 144 -9.57 5.28 -0.44
N GLU A 145 -9.52 5.23 -1.78
CA GLU A 145 -8.27 5.21 -2.56
C GLU A 145 -7.41 6.45 -2.30
N LYS A 146 -8.04 7.64 -2.23
CA LYS A 146 -7.32 8.90 -1.92
C LYS A 146 -6.72 8.90 -0.52
N LEU A 147 -7.48 8.46 0.49
CA LEU A 147 -7.01 8.40 1.87
C LEU A 147 -5.89 7.37 2.03
N GLU A 148 -5.99 6.22 1.38
CA GLU A 148 -4.91 5.22 1.35
C GLU A 148 -3.62 5.80 0.76
N TYR A 149 -3.72 6.50 -0.38
CA TYR A 149 -2.54 7.10 -1.00
C TYR A 149 -1.92 8.21 -0.15
N LEU A 150 -2.76 9.04 0.49
CA LEU A 150 -2.28 10.08 1.40
C LEU A 150 -1.62 9.50 2.66
N ALA A 151 -2.23 8.46 3.25
CA ALA A 151 -1.66 7.73 4.38
C ALA A 151 -0.31 7.10 4.01
N LEU A 152 -0.18 6.55 2.79
CA LEU A 152 1.09 6.04 2.28
C LEU A 152 2.17 7.12 2.18
N ILE A 153 1.84 8.31 1.63
CA ILE A 153 2.79 9.43 1.55
C ILE A 153 3.24 9.83 2.97
N TRP A 154 2.27 10.05 3.86
CA TRP A 154 2.53 10.47 5.23
C TRP A 154 3.39 9.46 6.00
N GLY A 155 2.99 8.18 5.97
CA GLY A 155 3.72 7.11 6.63
C GLY A 155 5.12 6.95 6.05
N THR A 156 5.29 7.04 4.74
CA THR A 156 6.63 6.99 4.12
C THR A 156 7.51 8.14 4.61
N LEU A 157 6.98 9.36 4.72
CA LEU A 157 7.74 10.51 5.23
C LEU A 157 8.15 10.32 6.69
N ILE A 158 7.23 9.91 7.57
CA ILE A 158 7.55 9.66 8.98
C ILE A 158 8.57 8.54 9.13
N MET A 159 8.36 7.42 8.44
CA MET A 159 9.27 6.26 8.47
C MET A 159 10.66 6.61 7.95
N ALA A 160 10.74 7.41 6.88
CA ALA A 160 12.02 7.89 6.35
C ALA A 160 12.74 8.78 7.37
N LEU A 161 12.05 9.80 7.90
CA LEU A 161 12.66 10.77 8.82
C LEU A 161 13.13 10.09 10.12
N SER A 162 12.26 9.32 10.76
CA SER A 162 12.61 8.57 11.97
C SER A 162 13.68 7.51 11.70
N GLY A 163 13.59 6.79 10.58
CA GLY A 163 14.58 5.79 10.17
C GLY A 163 15.96 6.40 9.93
N PHE A 164 16.05 7.58 9.31
CA PHE A 164 17.33 8.27 9.11
C PHE A 164 17.98 8.71 10.42
N VAL A 165 17.18 9.17 11.39
CA VAL A 165 17.68 9.48 12.74
C VAL A 165 18.29 8.22 13.36
N LEU A 166 17.57 7.10 13.33
CA LEU A 166 18.02 5.82 13.89
C LEU A 166 19.21 5.21 13.15
N TRP A 167 19.32 5.43 11.84
CA TRP A 167 20.41 4.89 11.02
C TRP A 167 21.73 5.65 11.24
N PHE A 168 21.69 6.97 11.44
CA PHE A 168 22.90 7.80 11.58
C PHE A 168 22.98 8.53 12.93
N PRO A 169 23.01 7.81 14.06
CA PRO A 169 22.85 8.42 15.37
C PRO A 169 23.90 9.46 15.70
N GLU A 170 25.18 9.14 15.45
CA GLU A 170 26.30 10.06 15.70
C GLU A 170 26.15 11.39 14.94
N ARG A 171 25.62 11.35 13.71
CA ARG A 171 25.45 12.54 12.89
C ARG A 171 24.32 13.41 13.43
N PHE A 172 23.18 12.83 13.77
CA PHE A 172 22.02 13.57 14.26
C PHE A 172 22.23 14.10 15.69
N LEU A 173 22.98 13.40 16.55
CA LEU A 173 23.34 13.89 17.89
C LEU A 173 24.19 15.17 17.89
N THR A 174 24.81 15.55 16.77
CA THR A 174 25.56 16.81 16.68
C THR A 174 24.66 18.05 16.72
N PHE A 175 23.37 17.92 16.41
CA PHE A 175 22.42 19.04 16.38
C PHE A 175 21.04 18.73 16.97
N LEU A 176 20.73 17.46 17.28
CA LEU A 176 19.54 17.05 18.01
C LEU A 176 19.89 16.64 19.44
N PRO A 177 18.99 16.89 20.40
CA PRO A 177 19.15 16.41 21.77
C PRO A 177 18.99 14.88 21.85
N SER A 178 19.62 14.24 22.84
CA SER A 178 19.64 12.78 22.97
C SER A 178 18.25 12.12 23.02
N TRP A 179 17.24 12.79 23.59
CA TRP A 179 15.87 12.29 23.65
C TRP A 179 15.24 12.10 22.26
N SER A 180 15.77 12.75 21.21
CA SER A 180 15.24 12.60 19.85
C SER A 180 15.34 11.16 19.34
N PHE A 181 16.28 10.38 19.85
CA PHE A 181 16.48 8.98 19.47
C PHE A 181 15.37 8.09 20.01
N GLU A 182 15.07 8.23 21.29
CA GLU A 182 13.96 7.51 21.94
C GLU A 182 12.63 7.88 21.26
N VAL A 183 12.43 9.16 20.95
CA VAL A 183 11.25 9.61 20.20
C VAL A 183 11.22 9.01 18.80
N ALA A 184 12.34 9.02 18.06
CA ALA A 184 12.40 8.44 16.72
C ALA A 184 12.12 6.93 16.75
N GLU A 185 12.65 6.21 17.73
CA GLU A 185 12.40 4.76 17.92
C GLU A 185 10.91 4.49 18.15
N VAL A 186 10.29 5.20 19.09
CA VAL A 186 8.86 5.07 19.41
C VAL A 186 7.99 5.42 18.20
N VAL A 187 8.26 6.54 17.54
CA VAL A 187 7.51 6.99 16.36
C VAL A 187 7.66 5.99 15.22
N HIS A 188 8.88 5.54 14.91
CA HIS A 188 9.13 4.57 13.85
C HIS A 188 8.40 3.25 14.12
N PHE A 189 8.44 2.78 15.36
CA PHE A 189 7.80 1.52 15.74
C PHE A 189 6.27 1.59 15.65
N TYR A 190 5.65 2.64 16.17
CA TYR A 190 4.19 2.78 16.11
C TYR A 190 3.68 3.11 14.70
N GLU A 191 4.43 3.88 13.93
CA GLU A 191 4.11 4.11 12.51
C GLU A 191 4.24 2.82 11.69
N ALA A 192 5.22 1.95 11.99
CA ALA A 192 5.31 0.63 11.36
C ALA A 192 4.06 -0.23 11.62
N TRP A 193 3.51 -0.20 12.84
CA TRP A 193 2.23 -0.85 13.15
C TRP A 193 1.07 -0.22 12.40
N LEU A 194 0.96 1.11 12.42
CA LEU A 194 -0.09 1.85 11.73
C LEU A 194 -0.09 1.52 10.23
N ALA A 195 1.07 1.58 9.58
CA ALA A 195 1.25 1.27 8.17
C ALA A 195 0.91 -0.20 7.88
N THR A 196 1.40 -1.14 8.70
CA THR A 196 1.11 -2.58 8.53
C THR A 196 -0.38 -2.86 8.61
N LEU A 197 -1.06 -2.30 9.62
CA LEU A 197 -2.50 -2.49 9.80
C LEU A 197 -3.31 -1.79 8.71
N SER A 198 -2.90 -0.59 8.29
CA SER A 198 -3.54 0.11 7.17
C SER A 198 -3.47 -0.73 5.89
N ILE A 199 -2.34 -1.37 5.60
CA ILE A 199 -2.22 -2.22 4.43
C ILE A 199 -3.01 -3.53 4.60
N ALA A 200 -2.87 -4.21 5.73
CA ALA A 200 -3.46 -5.54 5.95
C ALA A 200 -4.98 -5.50 6.11
N VAL A 201 -5.51 -4.51 6.83
CA VAL A 201 -6.94 -4.42 7.17
C VAL A 201 -7.71 -3.63 6.14
N TRP A 202 -7.17 -2.49 5.71
CA TRP A 202 -7.90 -1.54 4.86
C TRP A 202 -7.58 -1.77 3.37
N HIS A 203 -6.31 -1.64 2.97
CA HIS A 203 -5.93 -1.74 1.56
C HIS A 203 -6.22 -3.12 0.95
N TRP A 204 -5.79 -4.20 1.62
CA TRP A 204 -6.06 -5.56 1.13
C TRP A 204 -7.55 -5.92 1.15
N TYR A 205 -8.35 -5.32 2.02
CA TYR A 205 -9.80 -5.50 1.94
C TYR A 205 -10.31 -5.02 0.59
N PHE A 206 -10.02 -3.79 0.18
CA PHE A 206 -10.50 -3.28 -1.11
C PHE A 206 -9.86 -4.01 -2.31
N ALA A 207 -8.57 -4.31 -2.24
CA ALA A 207 -7.81 -4.89 -3.36
C ALA A 207 -8.01 -6.41 -3.57
N VAL A 208 -8.23 -7.17 -2.49
CA VAL A 208 -8.23 -8.65 -2.50
C VAL A 208 -9.57 -9.20 -2.03
N PHE A 209 -10.08 -8.72 -0.89
CA PHE A 209 -11.19 -9.38 -0.19
C PHE A 209 -12.58 -8.79 -0.48
N SER A 210 -12.66 -7.63 -1.13
CA SER A 210 -13.95 -7.01 -1.44
C SER A 210 -14.74 -7.95 -2.35
N PRO A 211 -16.03 -8.21 -2.08
CA PRO A 211 -16.83 -9.15 -2.88
C PRO A 211 -16.82 -8.81 -4.38
N ARG A 212 -16.69 -7.53 -4.71
CA ARG A 212 -16.59 -7.03 -6.09
C ARG A 212 -15.29 -7.45 -6.79
N HIS A 213 -14.15 -7.33 -6.10
CA HIS A 213 -12.84 -7.57 -6.69
C HIS A 213 -12.26 -8.93 -6.33
N TYR A 214 -12.94 -9.73 -5.50
CA TYR A 214 -12.47 -11.06 -5.13
C TYR A 214 -12.17 -11.92 -6.37
N PRO A 215 -11.09 -12.72 -6.37
CA PRO A 215 -10.04 -12.83 -5.34
C PRO A 215 -8.91 -11.78 -5.43
N LEU A 216 -8.89 -10.95 -6.47
CA LEU A 216 -7.91 -9.89 -6.69
C LEU A 216 -8.44 -8.92 -7.76
N ASN A 217 -8.24 -7.62 -7.55
CA ASN A 217 -8.46 -6.63 -8.60
C ASN A 217 -7.44 -6.82 -9.73
N MET A 218 -7.90 -7.23 -10.92
CA MET A 218 -7.01 -7.58 -12.03
C MET A 218 -6.36 -6.37 -12.70
N SER A 219 -6.87 -5.16 -12.46
CA SER A 219 -6.30 -3.93 -13.01
C SER A 219 -4.84 -3.72 -12.58
N ILE A 220 -4.45 -4.12 -11.36
CA ILE A 220 -3.05 -4.03 -10.93
C ILE A 220 -2.16 -5.09 -11.62
N VAL A 221 -2.75 -6.19 -12.09
CA VAL A 221 -2.00 -7.28 -12.73
C VAL A 221 -1.75 -6.99 -14.20
N HIS A 222 -2.77 -6.64 -14.99
CA HIS A 222 -2.63 -6.38 -16.43
C HIS A 222 -2.72 -4.91 -16.84
N GLY A 223 -3.20 -4.03 -15.97
CA GLY A 223 -3.26 -2.57 -16.23
C GLY A 223 -4.54 -2.08 -16.89
N LEU A 224 -5.54 -2.94 -17.10
CA LEU A 224 -6.79 -2.59 -17.80
C LEU A 224 -7.95 -2.54 -16.82
N GLU A 225 -8.94 -1.72 -17.13
CA GLU A 225 -10.22 -1.63 -16.42
C GLU A 225 -11.36 -1.72 -17.43
N ALA A 226 -12.34 -2.59 -17.14
CA ALA A 226 -13.47 -2.81 -18.03
C ALA A 226 -14.43 -1.60 -17.95
N SER A 227 -15.00 -1.21 -19.08
CA SER A 227 -15.91 -0.05 -19.16
C SER A 227 -17.13 -0.15 -18.23
N GLY A 228 -17.62 -1.37 -17.96
CA GLY A 228 -18.75 -1.59 -17.03
C GLY A 228 -18.40 -1.40 -15.55
N ASP A 229 -17.12 -1.45 -15.16
CA ASP A 229 -16.70 -1.18 -13.78
C ASP A 229 -16.68 0.32 -13.46
N GLU A 230 -16.44 1.15 -14.49
CA GLU A 230 -16.56 2.61 -14.42
C GLU A 230 -18.04 3.03 -14.26
N ASP A 231 -18.96 2.48 -15.05
CA ASP A 231 -20.38 2.86 -15.04
C ASP A 231 -21.10 2.55 -13.71
N GLU A 232 -20.72 1.50 -12.98
CA GLU A 232 -21.32 1.17 -11.68
C GLU A 232 -20.74 1.98 -10.49
N ASN A 233 -19.55 2.56 -10.64
CA ASN A 233 -19.00 3.51 -9.68
C ASN A 233 -19.48 4.94 -9.98
N HIS A 234 -19.61 5.27 -11.26
CA HIS A 234 -19.85 6.62 -11.80
C HIS A 234 -21.28 6.82 -12.32
N GLY A 235 -22.27 6.05 -11.85
CA GLY A 235 -23.69 6.12 -12.26
C GLY A 235 -24.58 6.85 -11.27
#